data_AF-A0A2V8X5V5-F1
#
_entry.id   AF-A0A2V8X5V5-F1
#
_cell.length_a   1.000
_cell.length_b   1.000
_cell.length_c   1.000
_cell.angle_alpha   90.00
_cell.angle_beta   90.00
_cell.angle_gamma   90.00
#
_symmetry.space_group_name_H-M   'P 1'
#
loop_
_entity.id
_entity.type
_entity.pdbx_description
1 polymer ?
#
loop_
_entity_poly.entity_id
_entity_poly.type
_entity_poly.pdbx_seq_one_letter_code
_entity_poly.pdbx_strand_id
1 'polypeptide(L)'
;MRPNRLLAAYLSPIALAIVVLVVCSFADKSAEAQSSQPFPPAQSQRPDQTKPLEDRSAQSAPPAQQPTAAEMSKKETVASAFLRGSGFQEYQVRSAAEAMPEEKYGYRPAEGKFKNEKPQFGPAEVRTFAEQVKHVACANFGFAAEFDGQKPPEACDKGGPSPAKTKKELLIYLRDSFAAIRKSLGAIDAKNMFDPIEGPYAGPNTRLGLATVVVWHAADHYGQMILYLRENNIVPPASRPNPPELQDKY
;
A
#
# COMPACT_ATOMS: atom_id res chain seq x y z
N MET A 1 45.49 14.46 -39.82
CA MET A 1 46.34 15.12 -38.80
C MET A 1 46.03 16.61 -38.78
N ARG A 2 45.63 17.13 -37.60
CA ARG A 2 45.54 18.50 -37.01
C ARG A 2 45.61 19.80 -37.87
N PRO A 3 45.13 20.97 -37.37
CA PRO A 3 44.39 21.24 -36.11
C PRO A 3 43.19 22.24 -36.19
N ASN A 4 42.42 22.23 -35.09
CA ASN A 4 41.43 23.21 -34.62
C ASN A 4 41.91 24.67 -34.61
N ARG A 5 40.98 25.62 -34.87
CA ARG A 5 41.09 27.02 -34.44
C ARG A 5 39.99 27.35 -33.43
N LEU A 6 40.42 27.52 -32.19
CA LEU A 6 39.72 28.21 -31.11
C LEU A 6 39.79 29.73 -31.39
N LEU A 7 38.65 30.41 -31.32
CA LEU A 7 38.61 31.87 -31.16
C LEU A 7 38.17 32.16 -29.73
N ALA A 8 39.16 32.52 -28.92
CA ALA A 8 38.98 33.13 -27.61
C ALA A 8 38.59 34.60 -27.83
N ALA A 9 37.43 35.01 -27.32
CA ALA A 9 37.13 36.42 -27.11
C ALA A 9 37.52 36.77 -25.66
N TYR A 10 38.60 37.53 -25.54
CA TYR A 10 39.00 38.23 -24.32
C TYR A 10 38.13 39.48 -24.18
N LEU A 11 37.42 39.62 -23.06
CA LEU A 11 36.89 40.90 -22.60
C LEU A 11 37.34 41.15 -21.14
N SER A 12 37.72 42.41 -20.94
CA SER A 12 38.47 43.09 -19.87
C SER A 12 38.03 42.84 -18.40
N PRO A 13 38.95 42.96 -17.41
CA PRO A 13 38.66 42.68 -16.01
C PRO A 13 38.12 43.92 -15.26
N ILE A 14 36.92 44.40 -15.59
CA ILE A 14 36.19 45.39 -14.77
C ILE A 14 34.69 45.13 -14.87
N ALA A 15 34.16 44.20 -14.07
CA ALA A 15 32.74 44.14 -13.63
C ALA A 15 32.53 42.94 -12.70
N LEU A 16 33.29 42.88 -11.60
CA LEU A 16 33.01 41.99 -10.48
C LEU A 16 32.35 42.83 -9.36
N ALA A 17 31.06 43.10 -9.48
CA ALA A 17 30.21 43.52 -8.35
C ALA A 17 28.73 43.53 -8.79
N ILE A 18 27.85 43.08 -7.90
CA ILE A 18 26.37 43.06 -7.94
C ILE A 18 25.79 41.67 -8.25
N VAL A 19 26.02 40.80 -7.28
CA VAL A 19 25.25 39.61 -6.93
C VAL A 19 24.14 40.07 -5.97
N VAL A 20 22.90 39.60 -6.20
CA VAL A 20 21.76 39.55 -5.26
C VAL A 20 21.14 40.89 -4.88
N LEU A 21 19.99 41.22 -5.48
CA LEU A 21 18.78 41.78 -4.83
C LEU A 21 17.69 42.08 -5.88
N VAL A 22 16.43 41.89 -5.46
CA VAL A 22 15.17 42.25 -6.15
C VAL A 22 14.61 41.22 -7.16
N VAL A 23 13.82 40.25 -6.65
CA VAL A 23 12.39 40.11 -6.99
C VAL A 23 11.67 39.49 -5.78
N CYS A 24 11.23 40.33 -4.86
CA CYS A 24 10.12 40.03 -3.95
C CYS A 24 8.97 40.95 -4.35
N SER A 25 7.86 40.35 -4.78
CA SER A 25 6.46 40.84 -4.68
C SER A 25 5.69 40.34 -5.89
N PHE A 26 4.94 39.25 -5.72
CA PHE A 26 3.57 39.00 -6.21
C PHE A 26 3.22 37.58 -5.77
N ALA A 27 3.14 37.38 -4.46
CA ALA A 27 2.10 36.51 -3.95
C ALA A 27 0.81 37.33 -4.03
N ASP A 28 -0.22 36.82 -4.69
CA ASP A 28 -1.60 36.87 -4.19
C ASP A 28 -2.56 36.23 -5.20
N LYS A 29 -3.47 35.41 -4.65
CA LYS A 29 -4.60 34.69 -5.29
C LYS A 29 -4.28 33.33 -5.90
N SER A 30 -4.12 32.31 -5.06
CA SER A 30 -4.66 30.94 -5.28
C SER A 30 -4.34 30.05 -4.07
N ALA A 31 -4.80 30.40 -2.87
CA ALA A 31 -4.65 29.54 -1.70
C ALA A 31 -5.72 29.82 -0.64
N GLU A 32 -7.00 29.86 -1.02
CA GLU A 32 -8.10 29.82 -0.04
C GLU A 32 -8.92 28.53 -0.25
N ALA A 33 -8.37 27.45 0.27
CA ALA A 33 -9.11 26.29 0.74
C ALA A 33 -8.23 25.56 1.79
N GLN A 34 -7.75 26.30 2.79
CA GLN A 34 -7.06 25.70 3.94
C GLN A 34 -8.09 25.38 5.03
N SER A 35 -8.12 24.10 5.38
CA SER A 35 -8.74 23.55 6.58
C SER A 35 -8.56 24.48 7.78
N SER A 36 -9.65 24.87 8.44
CA SER A 36 -9.68 25.74 9.62
C SER A 36 -9.16 25.07 10.90
N GLN A 37 -8.41 23.98 10.78
CA GLN A 37 -7.75 23.32 11.90
C GLN A 37 -6.37 23.97 12.11
N PRO A 38 -6.04 24.46 13.32
CA PRO A 38 -4.72 25.00 13.58
C PRO A 38 -3.67 23.89 13.36
N PHE A 39 -2.60 24.23 12.64
CA PHE A 39 -1.46 23.33 12.48
C PHE A 39 -0.91 22.96 13.86
N PRO A 40 -0.59 21.67 14.11
CA PRO A 40 0.11 21.31 15.33
C PRO A 40 1.46 22.06 15.36
N PRO A 41 1.92 22.51 16.54
CA PRO A 41 3.18 23.22 16.65
C PRO A 41 4.34 22.35 16.13
N ALA A 42 5.33 23.01 15.52
CA ALA A 42 6.52 22.35 14.99
C ALA A 42 7.19 21.49 16.08
N GLN A 43 7.75 20.34 15.71
CA GLN A 43 8.36 19.38 16.66
C GLN A 43 9.41 20.00 17.59
N SER A 44 10.08 21.08 17.16
CA SER A 44 11.07 21.83 17.94
C SER A 44 10.48 22.67 19.07
N GLN A 45 9.16 22.89 19.10
CA GLN A 45 8.47 23.74 20.07
C GLN A 45 7.75 22.94 21.17
N ARG A 46 7.88 21.60 21.19
CA ARG A 46 7.19 20.76 22.17
C ARG A 46 8.11 20.52 23.40
N PRO A 47 7.72 20.95 24.61
CA PRO A 47 8.61 20.90 25.78
C PRO A 47 8.85 19.49 26.35
N ASP A 48 8.08 18.48 25.92
CA ASP A 48 8.26 17.09 26.33
C ASP A 48 7.69 16.15 25.26
N GLN A 49 8.54 15.31 24.65
CA GLN A 49 8.15 14.34 23.61
C GLN A 49 7.75 12.97 24.19
N THR A 50 7.83 12.78 25.51
CA THR A 50 7.52 11.49 26.16
C THR A 50 6.06 11.34 26.56
N LYS A 51 5.25 12.40 26.44
CA LYS A 51 3.81 12.35 26.72
C LYS A 51 2.98 12.14 25.45
N PRO A 52 1.95 11.27 25.48
CA PRO A 52 0.99 11.14 24.40
C PRO A 52 0.31 12.48 24.10
N LEU A 53 0.00 12.71 22.83
CA LEU A 53 -0.89 13.79 22.42
C LEU A 53 -2.29 13.48 22.98
N GLU A 54 -2.77 14.30 23.92
CA GLU A 54 -4.18 14.23 24.34
C GLU A 54 -5.06 14.83 23.25
N ASP A 55 -5.65 13.98 22.41
CA ASP A 55 -6.77 14.36 21.56
C ASP A 55 -8.06 14.30 22.38
N ARG A 56 -8.61 15.48 22.73
CA ARG A 56 -9.87 15.59 23.49
C ARG A 56 -11.12 15.50 22.61
N SER A 57 -11.02 15.14 21.33
CA SER A 57 -12.13 15.21 20.38
C SER A 57 -12.83 13.89 20.05
N ALA A 58 -12.61 12.81 20.80
CA ALA A 58 -13.38 11.56 20.63
C ALA A 58 -13.79 10.93 21.97
N GLN A 59 -14.99 11.27 22.44
CA GLN A 59 -15.72 10.40 23.38
C GLN A 59 -16.51 9.38 22.57
N SER A 60 -15.87 8.26 22.24
CA SER A 60 -16.56 7.02 21.86
C SER A 60 -16.64 6.09 23.07
N ALA A 61 -17.65 5.20 23.06
CA ALA A 61 -17.87 4.19 24.09
C ALA A 61 -16.58 3.40 24.40
N PRO A 62 -16.37 2.93 25.65
CA PRO A 62 -15.14 2.24 26.01
C PRO A 62 -14.97 1.01 25.11
N PRO A 63 -13.87 0.92 24.33
CA PRO A 63 -13.62 -0.26 23.54
C PRO A 63 -13.50 -1.47 24.47
N ALA A 64 -13.97 -2.64 24.02
CA ALA A 64 -13.63 -3.89 24.66
C ALA A 64 -12.12 -3.90 24.95
N GLN A 65 -11.74 -4.11 26.20
CA GLN A 65 -10.39 -3.84 26.69
C GLN A 65 -9.41 -4.73 25.92
N GLN A 66 -8.68 -4.15 24.96
CA GLN A 66 -7.66 -4.86 24.21
C GLN A 66 -6.54 -5.31 25.17
N PRO A 67 -5.94 -6.49 24.96
CA PRO A 67 -4.84 -6.95 25.80
C PRO A 67 -3.65 -5.99 25.72
N THR A 68 -2.95 -5.81 26.85
CA THR A 68 -1.71 -5.03 26.88
C THR A 68 -0.60 -5.73 26.08
N ALA A 69 0.40 -4.96 25.62
CA ALA A 69 1.55 -5.53 24.92
C ALA A 69 2.28 -6.62 25.73
N ALA A 70 2.33 -6.48 27.06
CA ALA A 70 2.92 -7.46 27.96
C ALA A 70 2.08 -8.75 28.10
N GLU A 71 0.75 -8.65 27.98
CA GLU A 71 -0.12 -9.82 27.97
C GLU A 71 -0.07 -10.55 26.64
N MET A 72 0.02 -9.81 25.52
CA MET A 72 0.19 -10.38 24.19
C MET A 72 1.50 -11.16 24.08
N SER A 73 2.63 -10.56 24.49
CA SER A 73 3.96 -11.17 24.33
C SER A 73 4.10 -12.52 25.03
N LYS A 74 3.41 -12.73 26.16
CA LYS A 74 3.43 -14.00 26.91
C LYS A 74 2.80 -15.18 26.17
N LYS A 75 1.89 -14.92 25.22
CA LYS A 75 1.13 -15.95 24.50
C LYS A 75 1.45 -15.97 23.00
N GLU A 76 2.36 -15.12 22.56
CA GLU A 76 2.68 -14.92 21.17
C GLU A 76 3.41 -16.13 20.58
N THR A 77 2.99 -16.56 19.40
CA THR A 77 3.72 -17.46 18.52
C THR A 77 4.15 -16.71 17.26
N VAL A 78 5.07 -17.30 16.50
CA VAL A 78 5.45 -16.76 15.18
C VAL A 78 4.20 -16.60 14.29
N ALA A 79 3.36 -17.64 14.22
CA ALA A 79 2.09 -17.59 13.51
C ALA A 79 1.16 -16.46 14.00
N SER A 80 0.90 -16.34 15.30
CA SER A 80 -0.05 -15.34 15.80
C SER A 80 0.40 -13.90 15.53
N ALA A 81 1.72 -13.66 15.46
CA ALA A 81 2.28 -12.36 15.13
C ALA A 81 1.92 -11.97 13.68
N PHE A 82 2.14 -12.89 12.72
CA PHE A 82 1.76 -12.64 11.32
C PHE A 82 0.25 -12.61 11.11
N LEU A 83 -0.50 -13.48 11.79
CA LEU A 83 -1.96 -13.54 11.69
C LEU A 83 -2.63 -12.24 12.12
N ARG A 84 -2.11 -11.54 13.14
CA ARG A 84 -2.62 -10.21 13.50
C ARG A 84 -2.37 -9.18 12.40
N GLY A 85 -1.13 -9.10 11.91
CA GLY A 85 -0.79 -8.16 10.84
C GLY A 85 -1.60 -8.44 9.58
N SER A 86 -1.64 -9.70 9.16
CA SER A 86 -2.42 -10.17 8.01
C SER A 86 -3.91 -9.93 8.19
N GLY A 87 -4.49 -10.16 9.38
CA GLY A 87 -5.90 -9.91 9.65
C GLY A 87 -6.28 -8.42 9.52
N PHE A 88 -5.39 -7.52 9.96
CA PHE A 88 -5.58 -6.08 9.73
C PHE A 88 -5.54 -5.74 8.23
N GLN A 89 -4.59 -6.29 7.48
CA GLN A 89 -4.51 -6.06 6.03
C GLN A 89 -5.68 -6.69 5.26
N GLU A 90 -6.14 -7.88 5.66
CA GLU A 90 -7.33 -8.52 5.09
C GLU A 90 -8.54 -7.60 5.20
N TYR A 91 -8.78 -7.05 6.39
CA TYR A 91 -9.86 -6.09 6.60
C TYR A 91 -9.74 -4.88 5.68
N GLN A 92 -8.56 -4.26 5.64
CA GLN A 92 -8.33 -3.06 4.84
C GLN A 92 -8.56 -3.30 3.34
N VAL A 93 -8.00 -4.38 2.78
CA VAL A 93 -8.13 -4.71 1.36
C VAL A 93 -9.57 -5.14 1.02
N ARG A 94 -10.16 -6.05 1.78
CA ARG A 94 -11.52 -6.57 1.49
C ARG A 94 -12.57 -5.48 1.64
N SER A 95 -12.53 -4.69 2.70
CA SER A 95 -13.49 -3.60 2.89
C SER A 95 -13.35 -2.54 1.78
N ALA A 96 -12.12 -2.22 1.36
CA ALA A 96 -11.90 -1.32 0.22
C ALA A 96 -12.51 -1.88 -1.07
N ALA A 97 -12.33 -3.17 -1.34
CA ALA A 97 -12.94 -3.84 -2.49
C ALA A 97 -14.47 -3.75 -2.43
N GLU A 98 -15.08 -4.11 -1.29
CA GLU A 98 -16.53 -4.06 -1.11
C GLU A 98 -17.13 -2.67 -1.32
N ALA A 99 -16.42 -1.62 -0.88
CA ALA A 99 -16.88 -0.24 -0.90
C ALA A 99 -16.92 0.41 -2.29
N MET A 100 -16.17 -0.09 -3.27
CA MET A 100 -16.21 0.44 -4.64
C MET A 100 -17.52 0.01 -5.34
N PRO A 101 -18.31 0.93 -5.93
CA PRO A 101 -19.46 0.58 -6.75
C PRO A 101 -19.07 -0.30 -7.94
N GLU A 102 -19.95 -1.22 -8.36
CA GLU A 102 -19.63 -2.21 -9.41
C GLU A 102 -19.28 -1.53 -10.73
N GLU A 103 -20.01 -0.48 -11.11
CA GLU A 103 -19.77 0.33 -12.29
C GLU A 103 -18.40 1.03 -12.29
N LYS A 104 -17.74 1.13 -11.13
CA LYS A 104 -16.40 1.72 -10.94
C LYS A 104 -15.29 0.69 -10.80
N TYR A 105 -15.56 -0.61 -10.86
CA TYR A 105 -14.51 -1.63 -10.83
C TYR A 105 -13.55 -1.53 -12.04
N GLY A 106 -14.02 -0.97 -13.16
CA GLY A 106 -13.18 -0.66 -14.32
C GLY A 106 -12.33 0.61 -14.18
N TYR A 107 -12.47 1.37 -13.10
CA TYR A 107 -11.76 2.64 -12.92
C TYR A 107 -10.25 2.46 -12.86
N ARG A 108 -9.53 3.37 -13.51
CA ARG A 108 -8.07 3.45 -13.55
C ARG A 108 -7.65 4.90 -13.24
N PRO A 109 -6.83 5.15 -12.20
CA PRO A 109 -6.51 6.52 -11.74
C PRO A 109 -5.62 7.30 -12.71
N ALA A 110 -4.76 6.60 -13.45
CA ALA A 110 -4.00 7.15 -14.55
C ALA A 110 -4.27 6.30 -15.78
N GLU A 111 -5.16 6.77 -16.67
CA GLU A 111 -5.15 6.31 -18.06
C GLU A 111 -3.72 6.54 -18.57
N GLY A 112 -2.99 5.45 -18.87
CA GLY A 112 -1.55 5.45 -19.06
C GLY A 112 -1.08 6.66 -19.88
N LYS A 113 -0.59 7.70 -19.21
CA LYS A 113 -0.07 8.93 -19.84
C LYS A 113 1.25 8.67 -20.57
N PHE A 114 1.79 7.46 -20.42
CA PHE A 114 2.99 6.94 -21.05
C PHE A 114 2.69 6.18 -22.35
N LYS A 115 1.67 6.57 -23.13
CA LYS A 115 1.34 5.89 -24.42
C LYS A 115 2.56 5.77 -25.36
N ASN A 116 3.50 6.70 -25.24
CA ASN A 116 4.73 6.76 -26.02
C ASN A 116 5.98 6.29 -25.26
N GLU A 117 5.85 5.90 -23.98
CA GLU A 117 6.93 5.45 -23.11
C GLU A 117 6.61 4.03 -22.65
N LYS A 118 7.13 3.04 -23.38
CA LYS A 118 7.07 1.64 -22.95
C LYS A 118 8.18 1.42 -21.93
N PRO A 119 7.85 1.11 -20.65
CA PRO A 119 8.89 0.78 -19.70
C PRO A 119 9.58 -0.51 -20.17
N GLN A 120 10.90 -0.60 -19.93
CA GLN A 120 11.67 -1.81 -20.24
C GLN A 120 11.12 -3.03 -19.47
N PHE A 121 10.50 -2.79 -18.32
CA PHE A 121 9.94 -3.80 -17.43
C PHE A 121 8.56 -3.36 -16.90
N GLY A 122 7.63 -4.31 -16.78
CA GLY A 122 6.29 -4.08 -16.23
C GLY A 122 5.25 -3.58 -17.25
N PRO A 123 3.97 -3.53 -16.86
CA PRO A 123 2.91 -3.01 -17.72
C PRO A 123 3.03 -1.49 -17.88
N ALA A 124 2.74 -0.97 -19.08
CA ALA A 124 2.72 0.46 -19.36
C ALA A 124 1.54 1.19 -18.68
N GLU A 125 0.52 0.44 -18.28
CA GLU A 125 -0.68 0.96 -17.65
C GLU A 125 -0.76 0.51 -16.19
N VAL A 126 -1.25 1.42 -15.34
CA VAL A 126 -1.66 1.09 -13.98
C VAL A 126 -2.85 0.12 -14.04
N ARG A 127 -2.98 -0.81 -13.10
CA ARG A 127 -4.14 -1.71 -13.04
C ARG A 127 -5.46 -0.93 -12.88
N THR A 128 -6.55 -1.45 -13.40
CA THR A 128 -7.91 -1.08 -12.97
C THR A 128 -8.14 -1.53 -11.54
N PHE A 129 -9.20 -1.01 -10.89
CA PHE A 129 -9.57 -1.47 -9.55
C PHE A 129 -9.86 -2.99 -9.51
N ALA A 130 -10.58 -3.51 -10.51
CA ALA A 130 -10.85 -4.94 -10.66
C ALA A 130 -9.56 -5.77 -10.78
N GLU A 131 -8.60 -5.28 -11.58
CA GLU A 131 -7.30 -5.93 -11.74
C GLU A 131 -6.47 -5.91 -10.46
N GLN A 132 -6.54 -4.84 -9.64
CA GLN A 132 -5.92 -4.81 -8.32
C GLN A 132 -6.49 -5.90 -7.40
N VAL A 133 -7.83 -5.97 -7.30
CA VAL A 133 -8.51 -6.99 -6.48
C VAL A 133 -8.14 -8.41 -6.94
N LYS A 134 -8.17 -8.64 -8.26
CA LYS A 134 -7.82 -9.94 -8.84
C LYS A 134 -6.36 -10.31 -8.61
N HIS A 135 -5.46 -9.35 -8.73
CA HIS A 135 -4.03 -9.55 -8.53
C HIS A 135 -3.73 -9.95 -7.09
N VAL A 136 -4.27 -9.23 -6.09
CA VAL A 136 -4.10 -9.58 -4.68
C VAL A 136 -4.62 -10.99 -4.41
N ALA A 137 -5.80 -11.34 -4.94
CA ALA A 137 -6.35 -12.67 -4.78
C ALA A 137 -5.45 -13.77 -5.36
N CYS A 138 -4.96 -13.59 -6.59
CA CYS A 138 -4.07 -14.55 -7.22
C CYS A 138 -2.74 -14.68 -6.47
N ALA A 139 -2.13 -13.55 -6.07
CA ALA A 139 -0.87 -13.53 -5.34
C ALA A 139 -0.98 -14.27 -4.00
N ASN A 140 -2.07 -14.06 -3.24
CA ASN A 140 -2.33 -14.80 -2.00
C ASN A 140 -2.39 -16.33 -2.21
N PHE A 141 -3.05 -16.79 -3.28
CA PHE A 141 -3.01 -18.22 -3.65
C PHE A 141 -1.63 -18.69 -4.09
N GLY A 142 -0.86 -17.84 -4.78
CA GLY A 142 0.54 -18.07 -5.11
C GLY A 142 1.40 -18.29 -3.87
N PHE A 143 1.36 -17.36 -2.93
CA PHE A 143 2.09 -17.45 -1.66
C PHE A 143 1.67 -18.66 -0.84
N ALA A 144 0.36 -18.95 -0.76
CA ALA A 144 -0.14 -20.11 -0.03
C ALA A 144 0.38 -21.43 -0.64
N ALA A 145 0.39 -21.53 -1.97
CA ALA A 145 0.95 -22.69 -2.66
C ALA A 145 2.45 -22.85 -2.38
N GLU A 146 3.23 -21.76 -2.39
CA GLU A 146 4.66 -21.81 -2.06
C GLU A 146 4.90 -22.26 -0.60
N PHE A 147 4.13 -21.74 0.36
CA PHE A 147 4.18 -22.20 1.75
C PHE A 147 3.88 -23.70 1.91
N ASP A 148 2.95 -24.19 1.10
CA ASP A 148 2.45 -25.56 1.17
C ASP A 148 3.24 -26.52 0.26
N GLY A 149 4.29 -26.04 -0.42
CA GLY A 149 5.11 -26.83 -1.35
C GLY A 149 4.37 -27.29 -2.61
N GLN A 150 3.32 -26.57 -3.00
CA GLN A 150 2.46 -26.85 -4.16
C GLN A 150 2.85 -25.97 -5.35
N LYS A 151 2.45 -26.39 -6.56
CA LYS A 151 2.63 -25.56 -7.76
C LYS A 151 1.71 -24.32 -7.66
N PRO A 152 2.23 -23.09 -7.69
CA PRO A 152 1.39 -21.90 -7.63
C PRO A 152 0.69 -21.62 -8.97
N PRO A 153 -0.45 -20.88 -8.96
CA PRO A 153 -1.11 -20.41 -10.18
C PRO A 153 -0.15 -19.64 -11.08
N GLU A 154 -0.27 -19.77 -12.40
CA GLU A 154 0.63 -19.08 -13.34
C GLU A 154 0.21 -17.62 -13.57
N ALA A 155 1.19 -16.75 -13.85
CA ALA A 155 1.00 -15.38 -14.32
C ALA A 155 0.07 -14.48 -13.46
N CYS A 156 0.15 -14.53 -12.12
CA CYS A 156 -0.63 -13.64 -11.25
C CYS A 156 -0.34 -12.15 -11.47
N ASP A 157 0.83 -11.80 -11.98
CA ASP A 157 1.19 -10.44 -12.41
C ASP A 157 0.34 -9.99 -13.62
N LYS A 158 -0.12 -10.92 -14.45
CA LYS A 158 -0.92 -10.71 -15.68
C LYS A 158 -2.39 -11.13 -15.52
N GLY A 159 -2.87 -11.24 -14.28
CA GLY A 159 -4.28 -11.51 -13.97
C GLY A 159 -4.61 -12.95 -13.60
N GLY A 160 -3.64 -13.87 -13.68
CA GLY A 160 -3.79 -15.25 -13.22
C GLY A 160 -4.79 -16.10 -14.00
N PRO A 161 -4.94 -17.38 -13.63
CA PRO A 161 -5.78 -18.33 -14.37
C PRO A 161 -7.27 -18.26 -14.01
N SER A 162 -7.63 -17.55 -12.93
CA SER A 162 -9.03 -17.47 -12.46
C SER A 162 -9.93 -16.77 -13.49
N PRO A 163 -11.13 -17.31 -13.80
CA PRO A 163 -12.06 -16.71 -14.75
C PRO A 163 -12.86 -15.54 -14.15
N ALA A 164 -12.72 -15.24 -12.85
CA ALA A 164 -13.47 -14.20 -12.16
C ALA A 164 -13.35 -12.83 -12.86
N LYS A 165 -14.49 -12.17 -13.10
CA LYS A 165 -14.58 -10.87 -13.79
C LYS A 165 -15.53 -9.89 -13.10
N THR A 166 -16.66 -10.38 -12.61
CA THR A 166 -17.68 -9.53 -11.96
C THR A 166 -17.23 -9.11 -10.56
N LYS A 167 -17.81 -8.04 -10.01
CA LYS A 167 -17.53 -7.60 -8.63
C LYS A 167 -17.72 -8.76 -7.66
N LYS A 168 -18.84 -9.47 -7.78
CA LYS A 168 -19.19 -10.62 -6.93
C LYS A 168 -18.15 -11.73 -6.99
N GLU A 169 -17.79 -12.18 -8.20
CA GLU A 169 -16.79 -13.25 -8.37
C GLU A 169 -15.41 -12.84 -7.81
N LEU A 170 -15.02 -11.58 -8.01
CA LEU A 170 -13.75 -11.04 -7.53
C LEU A 170 -13.71 -10.95 -6.01
N LEU A 171 -14.82 -10.56 -5.36
CA LEU A 171 -14.92 -10.53 -3.89
C LEU A 171 -14.87 -11.93 -3.27
N ILE A 172 -15.53 -12.91 -3.90
CA ILE A 172 -15.42 -14.33 -3.51
C ILE A 172 -13.97 -14.80 -3.65
N TYR A 173 -13.34 -14.54 -4.79
CA TYR A 173 -11.96 -14.95 -5.05
C TYR A 173 -10.98 -14.32 -4.05
N LEU A 174 -11.16 -13.03 -3.73
CA LEU A 174 -10.36 -12.33 -2.74
C LEU A 174 -10.54 -12.90 -1.32
N ARG A 175 -11.79 -13.11 -0.87
CA ARG A 175 -12.10 -13.72 0.44
C ARG A 175 -11.41 -15.09 0.58
N ASP A 176 -11.57 -15.94 -0.44
CA ASP A 176 -11.04 -17.29 -0.40
C ASP A 176 -9.50 -17.29 -0.41
N SER A 177 -8.89 -16.33 -1.11
CA SER A 177 -7.43 -16.16 -1.11
C SER A 177 -6.88 -15.80 0.28
N PHE A 178 -7.58 -14.94 1.03
CA PHE A 178 -7.19 -14.58 2.40
C PHE A 178 -7.39 -15.75 3.36
N ALA A 179 -8.46 -16.54 3.19
CA ALA A 179 -8.64 -17.77 3.94
C ALA A 179 -7.51 -18.78 3.69
N ALA A 180 -7.06 -18.93 2.44
CA ALA A 180 -5.94 -19.78 2.08
C ALA A 180 -4.63 -19.31 2.73
N ILE A 181 -4.24 -18.04 2.55
CA ILE A 181 -2.98 -17.55 3.10
C ILE A 181 -2.98 -17.54 4.63
N ARG A 182 -4.12 -17.27 5.27
CA ARG A 182 -4.30 -17.36 6.73
C ARG A 182 -4.02 -18.77 7.25
N LYS A 183 -4.47 -19.81 6.53
CA LYS A 183 -4.17 -21.21 6.87
C LYS A 183 -2.66 -21.46 6.83
N SER A 184 -1.98 -21.05 5.76
CA SER A 184 -0.54 -21.26 5.60
C SER A 184 0.29 -20.48 6.63
N LEU A 185 -0.07 -19.22 6.92
CA LEU A 185 0.56 -18.42 7.99
C LEU A 185 0.36 -19.07 9.37
N GLY A 186 -0.80 -19.66 9.62
CA GLY A 186 -1.11 -20.36 10.87
C GLY A 186 -0.27 -21.62 11.12
N ALA A 187 0.39 -22.16 10.10
CA ALA A 187 1.26 -23.32 10.21
C ALA A 187 2.74 -22.96 10.50
N ILE A 188 3.08 -21.67 10.59
CA ILE A 188 4.45 -21.24 10.88
C ILE A 188 4.73 -21.34 12.38
N ASP A 189 5.85 -21.98 12.74
CA ASP A 189 6.29 -22.11 14.12
C ASP A 189 7.79 -21.85 14.27
N ALA A 190 8.28 -21.87 15.51
CA ALA A 190 9.70 -21.62 15.80
C ALA A 190 10.66 -22.66 15.20
N LYS A 191 10.16 -23.85 14.81
CA LYS A 191 10.98 -24.94 14.27
C LYS A 191 11.11 -24.84 12.76
N ASN A 192 10.08 -24.34 12.07
CA ASN A 192 10.02 -24.29 10.62
C ASN A 192 10.20 -22.87 10.02
N MET A 193 10.24 -21.82 10.84
CA MET A 193 10.25 -20.44 10.33
C MET A 193 11.42 -20.12 9.37
N PHE A 194 12.53 -20.84 9.47
CA PHE A 194 13.69 -20.69 8.58
C PHE A 194 13.78 -21.74 7.48
N ASP A 195 12.78 -22.64 7.37
CA ASP A 195 12.74 -23.61 6.29
C ASP A 195 12.69 -22.87 4.94
N PRO A 196 13.45 -23.35 3.95
CA PRO A 196 13.54 -22.70 2.65
C PRO A 196 12.21 -22.78 1.92
N ILE A 197 11.88 -21.71 1.21
CA ILE A 197 10.75 -21.63 0.29
C ILE A 197 11.29 -21.24 -1.07
N GLU A 198 10.94 -22.05 -2.07
CA GLU A 198 11.26 -21.81 -3.47
C GLU A 198 9.98 -21.50 -4.23
N GLY A 199 10.07 -20.64 -5.24
CA GLY A 199 8.94 -20.33 -6.10
C GLY A 199 9.04 -18.98 -6.81
N PRO A 200 8.18 -18.75 -7.81
CA PRO A 200 8.24 -17.57 -8.66
C PRO A 200 7.64 -16.29 -8.05
N TYR A 201 6.86 -16.35 -6.97
CA TYR A 201 6.11 -15.20 -6.45
C TYR A 201 6.77 -14.46 -5.29
N ALA A 202 7.74 -15.06 -4.61
CA ALA A 202 8.61 -14.35 -3.67
C ALA A 202 9.83 -15.20 -3.23
N GLY A 203 10.20 -16.21 -4.03
CA GLY A 203 11.36 -17.07 -3.79
C GLY A 203 12.65 -16.56 -4.46
N PRO A 204 13.83 -17.07 -4.07
CA PRO A 204 14.05 -17.92 -2.90
C PRO A 204 13.85 -17.14 -1.60
N ASN A 205 13.29 -17.80 -0.57
CA ASN A 205 12.98 -17.18 0.72
C ASN A 205 13.03 -18.20 1.87
N THR A 206 12.69 -17.74 3.08
CA THR A 206 12.32 -18.61 4.21
C THR A 206 10.81 -18.50 4.46
N ARG A 207 10.21 -19.41 5.24
CA ARG A 207 8.81 -19.25 5.69
C ARG A 207 8.57 -17.89 6.37
N LEU A 208 9.51 -17.45 7.21
CA LEU A 208 9.45 -16.16 7.89
C LEU A 208 9.49 -14.98 6.91
N GLY A 209 10.39 -15.03 5.95
CA GLY A 209 10.53 -13.96 4.96
C GLY A 209 9.35 -13.90 4.00
N LEU A 210 8.82 -15.04 3.54
CA LEU A 210 7.58 -15.08 2.75
C LEU A 210 6.40 -14.53 3.55
N ALA A 211 6.30 -14.85 4.85
CA ALA A 211 5.23 -14.32 5.70
C ALA A 211 5.28 -12.79 5.83
N THR A 212 6.48 -12.22 5.82
CA THR A 212 6.69 -10.77 5.80
C THR A 212 6.22 -10.17 4.46
N VAL A 213 6.54 -10.83 3.34
CA VAL A 213 6.09 -10.41 2.00
C VAL A 213 4.57 -10.40 1.88
N VAL A 214 3.87 -11.40 2.43
CA VAL A 214 2.39 -11.44 2.42
C VAL A 214 1.78 -10.18 3.05
N VAL A 215 2.27 -9.78 4.23
CA VAL A 215 1.76 -8.59 4.93
C VAL A 215 2.10 -7.32 4.16
N TRP A 216 3.34 -7.21 3.67
CA TRP A 216 3.79 -6.07 2.88
C TRP A 216 3.00 -5.92 1.58
N HIS A 217 2.78 -7.01 0.83
CA HIS A 217 2.07 -7.01 -0.44
C HIS A 217 0.63 -6.53 -0.28
N ALA A 218 -0.08 -7.03 0.73
CA ALA A 218 -1.44 -6.57 1.03
C ALA A 218 -1.47 -5.08 1.42
N ALA A 219 -0.50 -4.61 2.21
CA ALA A 219 -0.40 -3.20 2.59
C ALA A 219 -0.08 -2.27 1.41
N ASP A 220 0.83 -2.69 0.51
CA ASP A 220 1.18 -1.94 -0.71
C ASP A 220 -0.05 -1.76 -1.61
N HIS A 221 -0.76 -2.85 -1.89
CA HIS A 221 -1.97 -2.79 -2.70
C HIS A 221 -3.10 -2.02 -2.02
N TYR A 222 -3.25 -2.13 -0.70
CA TYR A 222 -4.23 -1.32 0.02
C TYR A 222 -3.94 0.18 -0.11
N GLY A 223 -2.67 0.59 0.05
CA GLY A 223 -2.24 1.97 -0.14
C GLY A 223 -2.62 2.50 -1.52
N GLN A 224 -2.43 1.68 -2.56
CA GLN A 224 -2.91 2.00 -3.90
C GLN A 224 -4.45 2.10 -3.95
N MET A 225 -5.19 1.10 -3.46
CA MET A 225 -6.66 1.05 -3.50
C MET A 225 -7.34 2.24 -2.81
N ILE A 226 -6.74 2.81 -1.76
CA ILE A 226 -7.25 4.04 -1.13
C ILE A 226 -7.37 5.17 -2.15
N LEU A 227 -6.35 5.37 -2.99
CA LEU A 227 -6.37 6.44 -3.99
C LEU A 227 -7.52 6.24 -4.97
N TYR A 228 -7.80 5.00 -5.39
CA TYR A 228 -8.90 4.70 -6.30
C TYR A 228 -10.24 5.07 -5.66
N LEU A 229 -10.44 4.76 -4.37
CA LEU A 229 -11.65 5.13 -3.64
C LEU A 229 -11.79 6.65 -3.50
N ARG A 230 -10.72 7.34 -3.11
CA ARG A 230 -10.73 8.80 -2.90
C ARG A 230 -10.99 9.58 -4.18
N GLU A 231 -10.34 9.21 -5.29
CA GLU A 231 -10.59 9.78 -6.62
C GLU A 231 -12.02 9.50 -7.12
N ASN A 232 -12.70 8.50 -6.53
CA ASN A 232 -14.09 8.19 -6.79
C ASN A 232 -15.07 8.75 -5.76
N ASN A 233 -14.63 9.69 -4.92
CA ASN A 233 -15.40 10.34 -3.85
C ASN A 233 -15.92 9.37 -2.78
N ILE A 234 -15.19 8.28 -2.52
CA ILE A 234 -15.53 7.28 -1.51
C ILE A 234 -14.53 7.39 -0.35
N VAL A 235 -15.04 7.56 0.86
CA VAL A 235 -14.22 7.47 2.08
C VAL A 235 -13.87 5.99 2.31
N PRO A 236 -12.57 5.60 2.32
CA PRO A 236 -12.15 4.23 2.62
C PRO A 236 -12.75 3.75 3.94
N PRO A 237 -13.29 2.52 4.01
CA PRO A 237 -13.95 1.98 5.20
C PRO A 237 -13.12 2.07 6.48
N ALA A 238 -11.84 1.70 6.43
CA ALA A 238 -10.95 1.75 7.59
C ALA A 238 -10.65 3.16 8.11
N SER A 239 -10.98 4.21 7.35
CA SER A 239 -10.84 5.61 7.79
C SER A 239 -12.14 6.19 8.39
N ARG A 240 -13.20 5.38 8.54
CA ARG A 240 -14.49 5.83 9.06
C ARG A 240 -14.53 5.68 10.59
N PRO A 241 -15.29 6.53 11.32
CA PRO A 241 -15.48 6.36 12.77
C PRO A 241 -16.09 5.02 13.15
N ASN A 242 -17.00 4.51 12.31
CA ASN A 242 -17.64 3.20 12.45
C ASN A 242 -17.39 2.39 11.16
N PRO A 243 -16.24 1.71 11.05
CA PRO A 243 -15.94 0.87 9.90
C PRO A 243 -16.94 -0.31 9.81
N PRO A 244 -17.49 -0.61 8.62
CA PRO A 244 -18.40 -1.74 8.44
C PRO A 244 -17.68 -3.07 8.64
N GLU A 245 -18.41 -4.10 9.06
CA GLU A 245 -17.91 -5.48 9.04
C GLU A 245 -17.77 -6.01 7.60
N LEU A 246 -16.87 -6.96 7.40
CA LEU A 246 -16.71 -7.64 6.11
C LEU A 246 -17.90 -8.55 5.83
N GLN A 247 -18.29 -8.67 4.57
CA GLN A 247 -19.33 -9.62 4.17
C GLN A 247 -18.69 -10.98 3.85
N ASP A 248 -19.30 -12.07 4.33
CA ASP A 248 -18.86 -13.43 3.96
C ASP A 248 -19.69 -14.04 2.83
N LYS A 249 -20.76 -13.37 2.39
CA LYS A 249 -21.65 -13.79 1.31
C LYS A 249 -21.83 -12.64 0.33
N TYR A 250 -21.61 -12.92 -0.95
CA TYR A 250 -21.73 -11.98 -2.07
C TYR A 250 -22.67 -12.57 -3.13
#